data_AF-A0A0Q6XEV8-F1
#
_entry.id   AF-A0A0Q6XEV8-F1
#
_cell.length_a   1.000
_cell.length_b   1.000
_cell.length_c   1.000
_cell.angle_alpha   90.00
_cell.angle_beta   90.00
_cell.angle_gamma   90.00
#
_symmetry.space_group_name_H-M   'P 1'
#
loop_
_entity.id
_entity.type
_entity.pdbx_description
1 polymer ?
#
loop_
_entity_poly.entity_id
_entity_poly.type
_entity_poly.pdbx_seq_one_letter_code
_entity_poly.pdbx_strand_id
1 'polypeptide(L)'
;MNMNEDQLKAERRRLAAAFDGVLKEPVPERLRALLAEPAAQVVDLGTVRAQRRAMSSWAAWGGMAATLLLGTLIGTRLTPPGATDENRLVATGAIAQALDRQLASAPGGAVAVQVSFKARDGRYCRSFTTTASAGLACRDGDGAWALQQVAAVAPTPGTGMRQAATALPPAVLGAMDGLIAGEALNAEQERTARDAGWH
;
A
#
# COMPACT_ATOMS: atom_id res chain seq x y z
N MET A 1 -31.28 68.14 50.97
CA MET A 1 -32.72 68.44 50.96
C MET A 1 -33.45 67.09 50.84
N ASN A 2 -33.84 66.49 51.95
CA ASN A 2 -34.53 65.18 51.93
C ASN A 2 -36.03 65.44 51.83
N MET A 3 -36.67 65.00 50.74
CA MET A 3 -38.13 65.12 50.59
C MET A 3 -38.83 64.20 51.59
N ASN A 4 -39.81 64.73 52.32
CA ASN A 4 -40.60 63.95 53.28
C ASN A 4 -41.50 62.94 52.56
N GLU A 5 -41.83 61.82 53.22
CA GLU A 5 -42.63 60.72 52.66
C GLU A 5 -43.99 61.18 52.09
N ASP A 6 -44.62 62.16 52.74
CA ASP A 6 -45.89 62.72 52.28
C ASP A 6 -45.75 63.52 50.98
N GLN A 7 -44.62 64.20 50.79
CA GLN A 7 -44.33 64.91 49.54
C GLN A 7 -44.09 63.91 48.40
N LEU A 8 -43.39 62.80 48.65
CA LEU A 8 -43.21 61.73 47.68
C LEU A 8 -44.56 61.09 47.27
N LYS A 9 -45.47 60.87 48.23
CA LYS A 9 -46.80 60.33 47.96
C LYS A 9 -47.67 61.30 47.15
N ALA A 10 -47.54 62.60 47.37
CA ALA A 10 -48.26 63.62 46.61
C ALA A 10 -47.77 63.69 45.16
N GLU A 11 -46.45 63.70 44.94
CA GLU A 11 -45.86 63.72 43.59
C GLU A 11 -46.19 62.46 42.80
N ARG A 12 -46.13 61.28 43.43
CA ARG A 12 -46.55 60.02 42.79
C ARG A 12 -48.01 60.04 42.36
N ARG A 13 -48.91 60.59 43.18
CA ARG A 13 -50.34 60.73 42.83
C ARG A 13 -50.54 61.66 41.65
N ARG A 14 -49.80 62.78 41.61
CA ARG A 14 -49.86 63.74 40.50
C ARG A 14 -49.40 63.12 39.18
N LEU A 15 -48.29 62.39 39.20
CA LEU A 15 -47.80 61.66 38.03
C LEU A 15 -48.78 60.57 37.59
N ALA A 16 -49.29 59.76 38.52
CA ALA A 16 -50.26 58.73 38.20
C ALA A 16 -51.53 59.30 37.54
N ALA A 17 -52.06 60.42 38.07
CA ALA A 17 -53.23 61.08 37.50
C ALA A 17 -52.98 61.60 36.07
N ALA A 18 -51.78 62.10 35.78
CA ALA A 18 -51.42 62.59 34.44
C ALA A 18 -51.36 61.46 33.39
N PHE A 19 -51.01 60.23 33.79
CA PHE A 19 -50.90 59.07 32.90
C PHE A 19 -52.12 58.13 32.92
N ASP A 20 -53.12 58.39 33.77
CA ASP A 20 -54.33 57.55 33.92
C ASP A 20 -55.13 57.41 32.61
N GLY A 21 -55.13 58.44 31.76
CA GLY A 21 -55.79 58.40 30.45
C GLY A 21 -55.13 57.41 29.48
N VAL A 22 -53.80 57.31 29.48
CA VAL A 22 -53.04 56.42 28.57
C VAL A 22 -53.20 54.96 28.96
N LEU A 23 -53.35 54.67 30.26
CA LEU A 23 -53.57 53.32 30.77
C LEU A 23 -54.93 52.71 30.37
N LYS A 24 -55.89 53.55 29.99
CA LYS A 24 -57.24 53.14 29.56
C LYS A 24 -57.34 52.87 28.06
N GLU A 25 -56.28 53.16 27.29
CA GLU A 25 -56.25 52.87 25.87
C GLU A 25 -56.06 51.36 25.61
N PRO A 26 -56.79 50.75 24.66
CA PRO A 26 -56.59 49.34 24.33
C PRO A 26 -55.16 49.09 23.84
N VAL A 27 -54.52 48.04 24.36
CA VAL A 27 -53.16 47.63 23.97
C VAL A 27 -53.09 47.39 22.45
N PRO A 28 -52.13 48.00 21.73
CA PRO A 28 -51.96 47.84 20.28
C PRO A 28 -51.82 46.37 19.84
N GLU A 29 -52.48 46.01 18.73
CA GLU A 29 -52.50 44.64 18.20
C GLU A 29 -51.09 44.08 17.89
N ARG A 30 -50.14 44.94 17.50
CA ARG A 30 -48.74 44.54 17.31
C ARG A 30 -48.09 43.92 18.56
N LEU A 31 -48.49 44.36 19.76
CA LEU A 31 -47.96 43.82 21.02
C LEU A 31 -48.67 42.52 21.41
N ARG A 32 -49.97 42.41 21.10
CA ARG A 32 -50.73 41.16 21.28
C ARG A 32 -50.20 40.06 20.38
N ALA A 33 -49.85 40.39 19.13
CA ALA A 33 -49.27 39.46 18.18
C ALA A 33 -47.90 38.90 18.63
N LEU A 34 -47.13 39.63 19.45
CA LEU A 34 -45.88 39.12 20.03
C LEU A 34 -46.11 38.12 21.17
N LEU A 35 -47.26 38.18 21.84
CA LEU A 35 -47.64 37.27 22.92
C LEU A 35 -48.39 36.03 22.42
N ALA A 36 -48.91 36.08 21.19
CA ALA A 36 -49.41 34.89 20.51
C ALA A 36 -48.22 33.98 20.20
N GLU A 37 -47.95 33.02 21.09
CA GLU A 37 -46.90 32.03 20.88
C GLU A 37 -47.14 31.34 19.52
N PRO A 38 -46.19 31.41 18.56
CA PRO A 38 -46.26 30.53 17.41
C PRO A 38 -46.18 29.11 17.94
N ALA A 39 -47.16 28.27 17.60
CA ALA A 39 -47.21 26.88 18.00
C ALA A 39 -45.84 26.24 17.79
N ALA A 40 -45.14 25.94 18.89
CA ALA A 40 -43.78 25.45 18.84
C ALA A 40 -43.77 24.13 18.09
N GLN A 41 -43.22 24.13 16.87
CA GLN A 41 -42.98 22.90 16.13
C GLN A 41 -41.81 22.19 16.81
N VAL A 42 -42.12 21.36 17.80
CA VAL A 42 -41.13 20.54 18.49
C VAL A 42 -40.64 19.47 17.52
N VAL A 43 -39.51 19.73 16.88
CA VAL A 43 -38.82 18.75 16.03
C VAL A 43 -38.04 17.80 16.93
N ASP A 44 -38.43 16.53 16.96
CA ASP A 44 -37.73 15.50 17.73
C ASP A 44 -36.39 15.13 17.07
N LEU A 45 -35.32 15.74 17.56
CA LEU A 45 -33.94 15.46 17.16
C LEU A 45 -33.42 14.09 17.66
N GLY A 46 -34.15 13.41 18.55
CA GLY A 46 -33.82 12.09 19.08
C GLY A 46 -33.90 11.00 18.02
N THR A 47 -34.94 11.05 17.18
CA THR A 47 -35.14 10.12 16.06
C THR A 47 -33.99 10.17 15.05
N VAL A 48 -33.54 11.39 14.68
CA VAL A 48 -32.43 11.61 13.76
C VAL A 48 -31.10 11.11 14.35
N ARG A 49 -30.87 11.32 15.65
CA ARG A 49 -29.65 10.84 16.33
C ARG A 49 -29.61 9.31 16.46
N ALA A 50 -30.76 8.66 16.63
CA ALA A 50 -30.84 7.20 16.70
C ALA A 50 -30.48 6.54 15.35
N GLN A 51 -31.00 7.07 14.23
CA GLN A 51 -30.70 6.55 12.89
C GLN A 51 -29.19 6.66 12.55
N ARG A 52 -28.55 7.79 12.87
CA ARG A 52 -27.11 7.97 12.58
C ARG A 52 -26.21 6.99 13.33
N ARG A 53 -26.57 6.64 14.57
CA ARG A 53 -25.80 5.66 15.37
C ARG A 53 -25.92 4.24 14.83
N ALA A 54 -27.09 3.85 14.33
CA ALA A 54 -27.32 2.53 13.75
C ALA A 54 -26.53 2.30 12.45
N MET A 55 -26.36 3.34 11.63
CA MET A 55 -25.55 3.26 10.39
C MET A 55 -24.04 3.24 10.65
N SER A 56 -23.58 3.88 11.74
CA SER A 56 -22.15 4.01 12.04
C SER A 56 -21.48 2.68 12.42
N SER A 57 -22.22 1.75 13.03
CA SER A 57 -21.67 0.45 13.44
C SER A 57 -21.47 -0.48 12.24
N TRP A 58 -22.41 -0.50 11.28
CA TRP A 58 -22.26 -1.27 10.04
C TRP A 58 -21.16 -0.69 9.15
N ALA A 59 -21.13 0.64 8.98
CA ALA A 59 -20.12 1.31 8.16
C ALA A 59 -18.69 1.13 8.70
N ALA A 60 -18.53 1.11 10.04
CA ALA A 60 -17.22 0.90 10.67
C ALA A 60 -16.66 -0.51 10.40
N TRP A 61 -17.52 -1.53 10.29
CA TRP A 61 -17.09 -2.91 10.07
C TRP A 61 -16.98 -3.24 8.56
N GLY A 62 -17.82 -2.63 7.72
CA GLY A 62 -17.77 -2.78 6.26
C GLY A 62 -16.56 -2.09 5.61
N GLY A 63 -16.10 -0.97 6.17
CA GLY A 63 -14.95 -0.23 5.63
C GLY A 63 -13.64 -1.02 5.68
N MET A 64 -13.42 -1.83 6.72
CA MET A 64 -12.18 -2.60 6.89
C MET A 64 -12.10 -3.79 5.91
N ALA A 65 -13.22 -4.46 5.64
CA ALA A 65 -13.26 -5.53 4.63
C ALA A 65 -13.06 -4.97 3.21
N ALA A 66 -13.65 -3.81 2.92
CA ALA A 66 -13.56 -3.18 1.60
C ALA A 66 -12.13 -2.73 1.25
N THR A 67 -11.37 -2.19 2.21
CA THR A 67 -9.97 -1.80 1.97
C THR A 67 -9.06 -3.01 1.76
N LEU A 68 -9.31 -4.12 2.46
CA LEU A 68 -8.57 -5.37 2.23
C LEU A 68 -8.84 -5.95 0.85
N LEU A 69 -10.12 -6.01 0.44
CA LEU A 69 -10.51 -6.49 -0.89
C LEU A 69 -9.96 -5.59 -2.00
N LEU A 70 -10.05 -4.27 -1.84
CA LEU A 70 -9.52 -3.34 -2.83
C LEU A 70 -7.99 -3.40 -2.91
N GLY A 71 -7.31 -3.51 -1.77
CA GLY A 71 -5.86 -3.67 -1.69
C GLY A 71 -5.37 -4.98 -2.31
N THR A 72 -6.04 -6.11 -2.06
CA THR A 72 -5.67 -7.41 -2.65
C THR A 72 -5.96 -7.46 -4.14
N LEU A 73 -7.08 -6.89 -4.60
CA LEU A 73 -7.42 -6.89 -6.02
C LEU A 73 -6.49 -5.99 -6.83
N ILE A 74 -6.10 -4.83 -6.30
CA ILE A 74 -5.10 -3.95 -6.93
C ILE A 74 -3.71 -4.57 -6.85
N GLY A 75 -3.34 -5.14 -5.70
CA GLY A 75 -2.04 -5.77 -5.49
C GLY A 75 -1.79 -6.96 -6.42
N THR A 76 -2.76 -7.86 -6.57
CA THR A 76 -2.64 -9.03 -7.46
C THR A 76 -2.57 -8.66 -8.95
N ARG A 77 -3.15 -7.52 -9.36
CA ARG A 77 -3.12 -7.05 -10.76
C ARG A 77 -1.82 -6.31 -11.12
N LEU A 78 -1.14 -5.71 -10.14
CA LEU A 78 0.12 -4.99 -10.32
C LEU A 78 1.35 -5.83 -10.01
N THR A 79 1.17 -7.03 -9.46
CA THR A 79 2.28 -7.96 -9.22
C THR A 79 2.71 -8.56 -10.56
N PRO A 80 3.97 -8.40 -11.00
CA PRO A 80 4.46 -9.05 -12.20
C PRO A 80 4.39 -10.58 -12.04
N PRO A 81 4.09 -11.34 -13.11
CA PRO A 81 3.98 -12.79 -13.02
C PRO A 81 5.32 -13.38 -12.56
N GLY A 82 5.29 -14.04 -11.40
CA GLY A 82 6.39 -14.82 -10.83
C GLY A 82 6.62 -14.66 -9.32
N ALA A 83 5.67 -14.06 -8.59
CA ALA A 83 5.45 -14.42 -7.20
C ALA A 83 4.33 -15.47 -7.16
N THR A 84 4.61 -16.61 -6.52
CA THR A 84 3.69 -17.71 -6.18
C THR A 84 3.26 -18.63 -7.33
N ASP A 85 4.21 -19.45 -7.78
CA ASP A 85 3.93 -20.88 -7.99
C ASP A 85 4.28 -21.56 -6.64
N GLU A 86 3.33 -22.25 -6.03
CA GLU A 86 3.06 -22.35 -4.57
C GLU A 86 4.16 -22.87 -3.61
N ASN A 87 5.40 -23.09 -4.02
CA ASN A 87 6.52 -23.27 -3.08
C ASN A 87 7.90 -22.99 -3.70
N ARG A 88 7.96 -22.25 -4.81
CA ARG A 88 9.16 -22.13 -5.64
C ARG A 88 9.39 -20.69 -6.08
N LEU A 89 10.58 -20.18 -5.80
CA LEU A 89 11.01 -18.86 -6.25
C LEU A 89 11.41 -18.94 -7.72
N VAL A 90 10.77 -18.16 -8.58
CA VAL A 90 11.05 -18.13 -10.03
C VAL A 90 11.75 -16.82 -10.37
N ALA A 91 12.79 -16.89 -11.20
CA ALA A 91 13.44 -15.71 -11.74
C ALA A 91 12.51 -15.04 -12.76
N THR A 92 12.33 -13.73 -12.61
CA THR A 92 11.46 -12.92 -13.49
C THR A 92 12.21 -11.73 -14.08
N GLY A 93 11.60 -11.08 -15.07
CA GLY A 93 12.09 -9.81 -15.61
C GLY A 93 13.50 -9.90 -16.18
N ALA A 94 14.39 -8.98 -15.76
CA ALA A 94 15.74 -8.89 -16.28
C ALA A 94 16.60 -10.15 -16.00
N ILE A 95 16.38 -10.82 -14.86
CA ILE A 95 17.12 -12.04 -14.53
C ILE A 95 16.70 -13.18 -15.47
N ALA A 96 15.39 -13.39 -15.65
CA ALA A 96 14.87 -14.40 -16.58
C ALA A 96 15.39 -14.17 -18.00
N GLN A 97 15.33 -12.92 -18.49
CA GLN A 97 15.79 -12.57 -19.83
C GLN A 97 17.30 -12.82 -20.02
N ALA A 98 18.12 -12.53 -19.01
CA ALA A 98 19.54 -12.82 -19.05
C ALA A 98 19.79 -14.34 -19.06
N LEU A 99 19.11 -15.09 -18.19
CA LEU A 99 19.20 -16.55 -18.15
C LEU A 99 18.71 -17.22 -19.44
N ASP A 100 17.81 -16.59 -20.20
CA ASP A 100 17.37 -17.12 -21.48
C ASP A 100 18.37 -16.85 -22.61
N ARG A 101 18.91 -15.63 -22.70
CA ARG A 101 19.56 -15.16 -23.94
C ARG A 101 21.05 -14.93 -23.84
N GLN A 102 21.53 -14.56 -22.66
CA GLN A 102 22.94 -14.22 -22.47
C GLN A 102 23.79 -15.49 -22.56
N LEU A 103 25.02 -15.36 -23.06
CA LEU A 103 26.03 -16.40 -22.97
C LEU A 103 26.95 -16.07 -21.80
N ALA A 104 27.33 -17.08 -21.01
CA ALA A 104 28.30 -16.94 -19.93
C ALA A 104 29.67 -16.45 -20.46
N SER A 105 30.00 -16.76 -21.71
CA SER A 105 31.23 -16.28 -22.36
C SER A 105 31.21 -14.79 -22.73
N ALA A 106 30.05 -14.14 -22.68
CA ALA A 106 29.87 -12.73 -23.04
C ALA A 106 28.93 -12.04 -22.02
N PRO A 107 29.34 -11.93 -20.74
CA PRO A 107 28.54 -11.25 -19.73
C PRO A 107 28.46 -9.75 -20.01
N GLY A 108 27.31 -9.15 -19.75
CA GLY A 108 26.99 -7.75 -20.06
C GLY A 108 25.65 -7.33 -19.47
N GLY A 109 25.48 -6.02 -19.25
CA GLY A 109 24.27 -5.47 -18.64
C GLY A 109 24.23 -5.58 -17.11
N ALA A 110 23.03 -5.37 -16.54
CA ALA A 110 22.81 -5.33 -15.08
C ALA A 110 22.79 -6.73 -14.42
N VAL A 111 22.55 -7.78 -15.21
CA VAL A 111 22.61 -9.17 -14.80
C VAL A 111 23.66 -9.83 -15.67
N ALA A 112 24.64 -10.49 -15.05
CA ALA A 112 25.72 -11.17 -15.75
C ALA A 112 25.68 -12.67 -15.43
N VAL A 113 25.32 -13.48 -16.41
CA VAL A 113 25.45 -14.95 -16.32
C VAL A 113 26.93 -15.33 -16.25
N GLN A 114 27.29 -16.19 -15.30
CA GLN A 114 28.68 -16.59 -15.03
C GLN A 114 28.98 -18.00 -15.50
N VAL A 115 28.13 -18.98 -15.15
CA VAL A 115 28.34 -20.40 -15.44
C VAL A 115 27.02 -21.03 -15.86
N SER A 116 27.09 -21.90 -16.86
CA SER A 116 25.97 -22.74 -17.31
C SER A 116 26.39 -24.21 -17.25
N PHE A 117 25.54 -25.10 -16.77
CA PHE A 117 25.84 -26.52 -16.66
C PHE A 117 24.57 -27.36 -16.71
N LYS A 118 24.72 -28.67 -16.91
CA LYS A 118 23.63 -29.64 -16.78
C LYS A 118 23.66 -30.25 -15.38
N ALA A 119 22.54 -30.16 -14.66
CA ALA A 119 22.40 -30.76 -13.35
C ALA A 119 22.24 -32.29 -13.45
N ARG A 120 22.42 -32.98 -12.32
CA ARG A 120 22.30 -34.45 -12.21
C ARG A 120 20.92 -34.98 -12.59
N ASP A 121 19.89 -34.15 -12.44
CA ASP A 121 18.52 -34.43 -12.86
C ASP A 121 18.26 -34.13 -14.35
N GLY A 122 19.28 -33.67 -15.09
CA GLY A 122 19.21 -33.36 -16.50
C GLY A 122 18.76 -31.94 -16.82
N ARG A 123 18.34 -31.13 -15.84
CA ARG A 123 17.94 -29.73 -16.08
C ARG A 123 19.15 -28.86 -16.40
N TYR A 124 18.95 -27.81 -17.20
CA TYR A 124 19.96 -26.77 -17.37
C TYR A 124 19.94 -25.83 -16.17
N CYS A 125 21.10 -25.61 -15.55
CA CYS A 125 21.24 -24.66 -14.46
C CYS A 125 22.27 -23.59 -14.81
N ARG A 126 21.99 -22.35 -14.39
CA ARG A 126 22.78 -21.17 -14.73
C ARG A 126 22.95 -20.28 -13.50
N SER A 127 24.19 -19.87 -13.23
CA SER A 127 24.52 -18.92 -12.18
C SER A 127 24.60 -17.49 -12.74
N PHE A 128 24.19 -16.53 -11.93
CA PHE A 128 24.18 -15.12 -12.32
C PHE A 128 24.64 -14.23 -11.17
N THR A 129 25.10 -13.03 -11.53
CA THR A 129 25.41 -11.95 -10.60
C THR A 129 24.70 -10.67 -11.02
N THR A 130 24.37 -9.85 -10.03
CA THR A 130 23.88 -8.48 -10.17
C THR A 130 24.73 -7.58 -9.28
N THR A 131 24.41 -6.28 -9.22
CA THR A 131 25.10 -5.35 -8.32
C THR A 131 24.85 -5.61 -6.83
N ALA A 132 23.76 -6.31 -6.48
CA ALA A 132 23.33 -6.51 -5.09
C ALA A 132 23.24 -7.98 -4.68
N SER A 133 23.23 -8.91 -5.63
CA SER A 133 23.00 -10.33 -5.36
C SER A 133 23.63 -11.24 -6.41
N ALA A 134 23.81 -12.49 -6.06
CA ALA A 134 24.16 -13.57 -6.96
C ALA A 134 23.24 -14.75 -6.69
N GLY A 135 23.03 -15.59 -7.71
CA GLY A 135 22.17 -16.75 -7.56
C GLY A 135 22.42 -17.84 -8.57
N LEU A 136 21.73 -18.96 -8.34
CA LEU A 136 21.68 -20.14 -9.19
C LEU A 136 20.22 -20.44 -9.52
N ALA A 137 19.91 -20.61 -10.80
CA ALA A 137 18.59 -20.98 -11.26
C ALA A 137 18.65 -22.21 -12.18
N CYS A 138 17.65 -23.06 -12.14
CA CYS A 138 17.51 -24.22 -13.03
C CYS A 138 16.24 -24.08 -13.88
N ARG A 139 16.34 -24.51 -15.13
CA ARG A 139 15.26 -24.52 -16.11
C ARG A 139 14.32 -25.66 -15.80
N ASP A 140 13.07 -25.34 -15.56
CA ASP A 140 12.02 -26.32 -15.33
C ASP A 140 11.25 -26.66 -16.61
N GLY A 141 10.47 -27.74 -16.57
CA GLY A 141 9.76 -28.28 -17.73
C GLY A 141 8.65 -27.35 -18.27
N ASP A 142 8.18 -26.40 -17.47
CA ASP A 142 7.26 -25.32 -17.86
C ASP A 142 7.98 -24.14 -18.57
N GLY A 143 9.31 -24.21 -18.69
CA GLY A 143 10.13 -23.16 -19.29
C GLY A 143 10.57 -22.07 -18.31
N ALA A 144 10.16 -22.13 -17.04
CA ALA A 144 10.54 -21.16 -16.04
C ALA A 144 11.95 -21.43 -15.48
N TRP A 145 12.60 -20.38 -14.98
CA TRP A 145 13.88 -20.48 -14.27
C TRP A 145 13.65 -20.47 -12.76
N ALA A 146 13.64 -21.63 -12.13
CA ALA A 146 13.49 -21.73 -10.67
C ALA A 146 14.81 -21.46 -9.94
N LEU A 147 14.78 -20.48 -9.04
CA LEU A 147 15.88 -20.11 -8.17
C LEU A 147 16.14 -21.22 -7.14
N GLN A 148 17.34 -21.78 -7.16
CA GLN A 148 17.80 -22.81 -6.22
C GLN A 148 18.49 -22.19 -5.02
N GLN A 149 19.27 -21.13 -5.25
CA GLN A 149 19.98 -20.40 -4.21
C GLN A 149 20.15 -18.95 -4.64
N VAL A 150 19.97 -18.02 -3.71
CA VAL A 150 20.29 -16.61 -3.88
C VAL A 150 21.07 -16.14 -2.65
N ALA A 151 22.07 -15.31 -2.86
CA ALA A 151 22.85 -14.69 -1.80
C ALA A 151 23.07 -13.21 -2.12
N ALA A 152 23.02 -12.37 -1.10
CA ALA A 152 23.40 -10.97 -1.23
C ALA A 152 24.90 -10.87 -1.53
N VAL A 153 25.26 -9.91 -2.39
CA VAL A 153 26.66 -9.56 -2.68
C VAL A 153 26.87 -8.17 -2.10
N ALA A 154 27.86 -8.05 -1.20
CA ALA A 154 28.22 -6.74 -0.68
C ALA A 154 28.83 -5.90 -1.82
N PRO A 155 28.40 -4.64 -2.01
CA PRO A 155 29.04 -3.76 -2.97
C PRO A 155 30.49 -3.51 -2.52
N THR A 156 31.47 -3.97 -3.29
CA THR A 156 32.89 -3.69 -3.02
C THR A 156 33.18 -2.23 -3.36
N PRO A 157 33.59 -1.38 -2.40
CA PRO A 157 34.05 -0.03 -2.71
C PRO A 157 35.47 -0.11 -3.28
N GLY A 158 35.66 0.21 -4.57
CA GLY A 158 37.02 0.34 -5.12
C GLY A 158 37.10 0.53 -6.65
N THR A 159 37.78 1.60 -7.05
CA THR A 159 38.21 1.96 -8.42
C THR A 159 39.46 1.19 -8.88
N GLY A 160 39.63 -0.06 -8.44
CA GLY A 160 40.73 -0.93 -8.82
C GLY A 160 40.25 -2.04 -9.74
N MET A 161 41.07 -2.40 -10.74
CA MET A 161 40.89 -3.50 -11.72
C MET A 161 39.76 -4.47 -11.33
N ARG A 162 38.63 -4.38 -12.07
CA ARG A 162 37.52 -5.33 -11.98
C ARG A 162 38.08 -6.72 -12.29
N GLN A 163 38.34 -7.52 -11.25
CA GLN A 163 38.66 -8.93 -11.44
C GLN A 163 37.52 -9.54 -12.26
N ALA A 164 37.87 -10.04 -13.44
CA ALA A 164 36.98 -10.85 -14.25
C ALA A 164 36.57 -12.08 -13.41
N ALA A 165 35.27 -12.38 -13.40
CA ALA A 165 34.59 -13.33 -12.51
C ALA A 165 34.50 -12.86 -11.04
N THR A 166 33.45 -12.10 -10.72
CA THR A 166 33.03 -11.91 -9.33
C THR A 166 32.75 -13.28 -8.74
N ALA A 167 33.58 -13.71 -7.79
CA ALA A 167 33.43 -14.99 -7.11
C ALA A 167 31.99 -15.13 -6.61
N LEU A 168 31.28 -16.12 -7.13
CA LEU A 168 29.94 -16.45 -6.64
C LEU A 168 30.05 -16.65 -5.12
N PRO A 169 29.09 -16.13 -4.33
CA PRO A 169 29.11 -16.33 -2.88
C PRO A 169 29.21 -17.81 -2.52
N PRO A 170 29.87 -18.19 -1.41
CA PRO A 170 30.07 -19.59 -1.04
C PRO A 170 28.78 -20.42 -1.01
N ALA A 171 27.66 -19.84 -0.61
CA ALA A 171 26.36 -20.50 -0.63
C ALA A 171 25.92 -20.89 -2.06
N VAL A 172 26.16 -20.02 -3.05
CA VAL A 172 25.83 -20.29 -4.46
C VAL A 172 26.77 -21.33 -5.05
N LEU A 173 28.07 -21.27 -4.71
CA LEU A 173 29.05 -22.29 -5.11
C LEU A 173 28.68 -23.66 -4.54
N GLY A 174 28.38 -23.75 -3.25
CA GLY A 174 27.99 -25.02 -2.62
C GLY A 174 26.70 -25.62 -3.22
N ALA A 175 25.71 -24.77 -3.56
CA ALA A 175 24.51 -25.22 -4.26
C ALA A 175 24.83 -25.73 -5.68
N MET A 176 25.75 -25.07 -6.38
CA MET A 176 26.20 -25.48 -7.71
C MET A 176 26.92 -26.83 -7.66
N ASP A 177 27.86 -27.01 -6.74
CA ASP A 177 28.62 -28.25 -6.54
C ASP A 177 27.71 -29.45 -6.20
N GLY A 178 26.63 -29.19 -5.44
CA GLY A 178 25.62 -30.21 -5.12
C GLY A 178 24.78 -30.67 -6.32
N LEU A 179 24.57 -29.79 -7.30
CA LEU A 179 23.68 -30.06 -8.44
C LEU A 179 24.41 -30.48 -9.71
N ILE A 180 25.65 -30.02 -9.91
CA ILE A 180 26.38 -30.25 -11.15
C ILE A 180 26.66 -31.75 -11.39
N ALA A 181 26.40 -32.21 -12.61
CA ALA A 181 26.63 -33.60 -13.01
C ALA A 181 28.06 -33.85 -13.54
N GLY A 182 28.74 -32.80 -14.01
CA GLY A 182 30.04 -32.88 -14.67
C GLY A 182 30.67 -31.51 -14.85
N GLU A 183 31.20 -31.22 -16.04
CA GLU A 183 31.80 -29.92 -16.33
C GLU A 183 30.75 -28.87 -16.71
N ALA A 184 31.12 -27.60 -16.54
CA ALA A 184 30.35 -26.49 -17.10
C ALA A 184 30.28 -26.58 -18.62
N LEU A 185 29.20 -26.08 -19.20
CA LEU A 185 29.05 -25.99 -20.65
C LEU A 185 30.13 -25.07 -21.21
N ASN A 186 30.78 -25.52 -22.28
CA ASN A 186 31.61 -24.64 -23.08
C ASN A 186 30.73 -23.69 -23.92
N ALA A 187 31.36 -22.71 -24.56
CA ALA A 187 30.64 -21.66 -25.30
C ALA A 187 29.78 -22.20 -26.48
N GLU A 188 30.16 -23.32 -27.09
CA GLU A 188 29.40 -23.93 -28.20
C GLU A 188 28.20 -24.73 -27.70
N GLN A 189 28.39 -25.52 -26.65
CA GLN A 189 27.32 -26.24 -25.96
C GLN A 189 26.29 -25.25 -25.39
N GLU A 190 26.74 -24.14 -24.81
CA GLU A 190 25.86 -23.10 -24.30
C GLU A 190 25.05 -22.43 -25.40
N ARG A 191 25.68 -22.08 -26.54
CA ARG A 191 24.97 -21.55 -27.71
C ARG A 191 23.92 -22.52 -28.23
N THR A 192 24.28 -23.80 -28.35
CA THR A 192 23.36 -24.85 -28.81
C THR A 192 22.17 -24.99 -27.86
N ALA A 193 22.41 -25.04 -26.54
CA ALA A 193 21.35 -25.13 -25.54
C ALA A 193 20.44 -23.90 -25.56
N ARG A 194 21.00 -22.70 -25.72
CA ARG A 194 20.24 -21.46 -25.85
C ARG A 194 19.35 -21.47 -27.08
N ASP A 195 19.91 -21.81 -28.24
CA ASP A 195 19.20 -21.79 -29.52
C ASP A 195 18.13 -22.90 -29.56
N ALA A 196 18.34 -23.98 -28.80
CA ALA A 196 17.35 -25.02 -28.54
C ALA A 196 16.35 -24.68 -27.42
N GLY A 197 16.38 -23.47 -26.84
CA GLY A 197 15.42 -23.05 -25.82
C GLY A 197 15.60 -23.67 -24.43
N TRP A 198 16.77 -24.25 -24.14
CA TRP A 198 17.11 -24.90 -22.86
C TRP A 198 16.26 -26.14 -22.53
N HIS A 199 16.01 -27.01 -23.51
CA HIS A 199 15.25 -28.27 -23.37
C HIS A 199 16.13 -29.52 -23.22
#